data_AF-X1RR55-F1
#
_entry.id   AF-X1RR55-F1
#
_cell.length_a   1.000
_cell.length_b   1.000
_cell.length_c   1.000
_cell.angle_alpha   90.00
_cell.angle_beta   90.00
_cell.angle_gamma   90.00
#
_symmetry.space_group_name_H-M   'P 1'
#
loop_
_entity.id
_entity.type
_entity.pdbx_description
1 polymer ?
#
loop_
_entity_poly.entity_id
_entity_poly.type
_entity_poly.pdbx_seq_one_letter_code
_entity_poly.pdbx_strand_id
1 'polypeptide(L)'
;LDSRKCVNFLKNLQIPILGIIENMSGLKCPHCGKNIDLFKSGGGEKAAKEFNLSFLGKIPIDINMVNSTDEGKPYILQYKNSETAQVFTKAVELILAKIK
;
A
#
# COMPACT_ATOMS: atom_id res chain seq x y z
N LEU A 1 7.58 -2.98 14.14
CA LEU A 1 8.88 -3.64 14.42
C LEU A 1 9.50 -4.11 13.10
N ASP A 2 8.72 -4.76 12.23
CA ASP A 2 9.24 -5.36 10.99
C ASP A 2 9.58 -4.34 9.91
N SER A 3 8.73 -3.34 9.69
CA SER A 3 9.02 -2.23 8.78
C SER A 3 10.33 -1.51 9.15
N ARG A 4 10.59 -1.29 10.45
CA ARG A 4 11.82 -0.66 10.96
C ARG A 4 13.05 -1.53 10.71
N LYS A 5 12.95 -2.84 10.99
CA LYS A 5 14.02 -3.80 10.74
C LYS A 5 14.38 -3.84 9.25
N CYS A 6 13.38 -3.90 8.38
CA CYS A 6 13.56 -3.87 6.93
C CYS A 6 14.24 -2.57 6.46
N VAL A 7 13.77 -1.40 6.91
CA VAL A 7 14.38 -0.11 6.56
C VAL A 7 15.86 -0.05 7.00
N ASN A 8 16.17 -0.47 8.22
CA ASN A 8 17.57 -0.50 8.70
C ASN A 8 18.45 -1.46 7.88
N PHE A 9 17.93 -2.65 7.55
CA PHE A 9 18.63 -3.61 6.71
C PHE A 9 18.94 -3.05 5.32
N LEU A 10 17.95 -2.44 4.66
CA LEU A 10 18.14 -1.80 3.35
C LEU A 10 19.14 -0.63 3.41
N LYS A 11 19.10 0.19 4.47
CA LYS A 11 20.08 1.26 4.70
C LYS A 11 21.50 0.72 4.88
N ASN A 12 21.68 -0.37 5.63
CA ASN A 12 22.98 -0.99 5.83
C ASN A 12 23.57 -1.54 4.52
N LEU A 13 22.73 -2.02 3.62
CA LEU A 13 23.11 -2.46 2.28
C LEU A 13 23.21 -1.32 1.25
N GLN A 14 23.00 -0.06 1.67
CA GLN A 14 23.00 1.11 0.80
C GLN A 14 21.98 1.02 -0.36
N ILE A 15 20.89 0.28 -0.16
CA ILE A 15 19.82 0.15 -1.15
C ILE A 15 18.89 1.37 -1.05
N PRO A 16 18.65 2.11 -2.15
CA PRO A 16 17.73 3.24 -2.14
C PRO A 16 16.30 2.81 -1.78
N ILE A 17 15.69 3.53 -0.83
CA ILE A 17 14.31 3.28 -0.39
C ILE A 17 13.41 4.37 -0.95
N LEU A 18 12.54 4.02 -1.89
CA LEU A 18 11.63 4.99 -2.53
C LEU A 18 10.48 5.42 -1.60
N GLY A 19 10.06 4.56 -0.69
CA GLY A 19 9.05 4.88 0.30
C GLY A 19 8.47 3.65 0.97
N ILE A 20 7.41 3.86 1.76
CA ILE A 20 6.69 2.81 2.48
C ILE A 20 5.22 2.80 2.03
N ILE A 21 4.74 1.61 1.68
CA ILE A 21 3.31 1.33 1.47
C ILE A 21 2.82 0.52 2.68
N GLU A 22 1.67 0.90 3.23
CA GLU A 22 0.97 0.10 4.23
C GLU A 22 -0.11 -0.75 3.52
N ASN A 23 0.11 -2.06 3.45
CA ASN A 23 -0.81 -3.00 2.82
C ASN A 23 -1.92 -3.42 3.80
N MET A 24 -3.05 -3.89 3.24
CA MET A 24 -4.21 -4.41 3.98
C MET A 24 -4.79 -3.42 5.00
N SER A 25 -4.80 -2.14 4.67
CA SER A 25 -5.26 -1.06 5.55
C SER A 25 -6.78 -0.91 5.52
N GLY A 26 -7.46 -1.75 6.30
CA GLY A 26 -8.91 -1.75 6.42
C GLY A 26 -9.62 -2.47 5.27
N LEU A 27 -10.91 -2.67 5.44
CA LEU A 27 -11.81 -3.31 4.49
C LEU A 27 -13.09 -2.49 4.40
N LYS A 28 -13.53 -2.18 3.18
CA LYS A 28 -14.86 -1.59 2.98
C LYS A 28 -15.91 -2.69 3.09
N CYS A 29 -16.83 -2.57 4.05
CA CYS A 29 -17.88 -3.55 4.25
C CYS A 29 -18.76 -3.65 2.98
N PRO A 30 -18.89 -4.83 2.36
CA PRO A 30 -19.68 -4.98 1.13
C PRO A 30 -21.18 -4.80 1.37
N HIS A 31 -21.65 -4.88 2.61
CA HIS A 31 -23.08 -4.76 2.96
C HIS A 31 -23.50 -3.33 3.29
N CYS A 32 -22.65 -2.54 3.94
CA CYS A 32 -23.02 -1.20 4.45
C CYS A 32 -22.07 -0.08 4.04
N GLY A 33 -20.98 -0.37 3.32
CA GLY A 33 -20.02 0.62 2.83
C GLY A 33 -19.12 1.26 3.89
N LYS A 34 -19.29 0.92 5.18
CA LYS A 34 -18.43 1.41 6.27
C LYS A 34 -17.06 0.76 6.22
N ASN A 35 -16.03 1.49 6.63
CA ASN A 35 -14.70 0.91 6.82
C ASN A 35 -14.64 0.06 8.07
N ILE A 36 -13.99 -1.10 7.93
CA ILE A 36 -13.69 -2.06 8.99
C ILE A 36 -12.18 -2.07 9.17
N ASP A 37 -11.71 -1.71 10.36
CA ASP A 37 -10.31 -1.84 10.74
C ASP A 37 -10.00 -3.29 11.14
N LEU A 38 -9.73 -4.15 10.14
CA LEU A 38 -9.40 -5.56 10.37
C LEU A 38 -8.08 -5.74 11.14
N PHE A 39 -7.13 -4.84 10.92
CA PHE A 39 -5.83 -4.84 11.55
C PHE A 39 -5.52 -3.45 12.11
N LYS A 40 -4.58 -3.38 13.07
CA LYS A 40 -4.05 -2.09 13.53
C LYS A 40 -3.38 -1.37 12.36
N SER A 41 -3.78 -0.12 12.10
CA SER A 41 -3.27 0.72 11.02
C SER A 41 -2.31 1.82 11.51
N GLY A 42 -1.58 2.43 10.58
CA GLY A 42 -0.67 3.56 10.82
C GLY A 42 0.75 3.18 11.26
N GLY A 43 1.09 1.90 11.30
CA GLY A 43 2.44 1.44 11.64
C GLY A 43 3.47 1.79 10.55
N GLY A 44 3.09 1.68 9.28
CA GLY A 44 3.91 2.03 8.13
C GLY A 44 4.10 3.55 8.02
N GLU A 45 3.05 4.33 8.27
CA GLU A 45 3.11 5.79 8.26
C GLU A 45 4.02 6.35 9.35
N LYS A 46 3.93 5.80 10.57
CA LYS A 46 4.84 6.15 11.67
C LYS A 46 6.29 5.80 11.32
N ALA A 47 6.53 4.61 10.78
CA ALA A 47 7.88 4.20 10.36
C ALA A 47 8.42 5.11 9.25
N ALA A 48 7.60 5.50 8.28
CA ALA A 48 8.01 6.41 7.21
C ALA A 48 8.48 7.75 7.79
N LYS A 49 7.71 8.30 8.73
CA LYS A 49 8.06 9.55 9.44
C LYS A 49 9.34 9.42 10.26
N GLU A 50 9.49 8.34 11.02
CA GLU A 50 10.68 8.10 11.86
C GLU A 50 11.98 8.00 11.05
N PHE A 51 11.92 7.41 9.85
CA PHE A 51 13.10 7.24 9.00
C PHE A 51 13.28 8.33 7.94
N ASN A 52 12.44 9.37 7.97
CA ASN A 52 12.36 10.44 6.96
C ASN A 52 12.22 9.89 5.53
N LEU A 53 11.33 8.91 5.36
CA LEU A 53 10.99 8.28 4.08
C LEU A 53 9.60 8.75 3.63
N SER A 54 9.35 8.71 2.32
CA SER A 54 8.02 9.00 1.80
C SER A 54 7.02 7.91 2.15
N PHE A 55 5.87 8.31 2.69
CA PHE A 55 4.72 7.43 2.81
C PHE A 55 3.94 7.45 1.50
N LEU A 56 3.83 6.29 0.85
CA LEU A 56 3.25 6.17 -0.49
C LEU A 56 1.75 5.87 -0.46
N GLY A 57 1.23 5.43 0.68
CA GLY A 57 -0.20 5.26 0.88
C GLY A 57 -0.58 4.01 1.68
N LYS A 58 -1.90 3.87 1.84
CA LYS A 58 -2.60 2.81 2.56
C LYS A 58 -3.45 2.05 1.55
N ILE A 59 -3.07 0.82 1.21
CA ILE A 59 -3.82 0.00 0.24
C ILE A 59 -4.85 -0.83 1.02
N PRO A 60 -6.16 -0.56 0.88
CA PRO A 60 -7.19 -1.32 1.57
C PRO A 60 -7.34 -2.72 0.97
N ILE A 61 -7.96 -3.62 1.73
CA ILE A 61 -8.40 -4.91 1.22
C ILE A 61 -9.61 -4.70 0.30
N ASP A 62 -9.52 -5.23 -0.90
CA ASP A 62 -10.65 -5.36 -1.83
C ASP A 62 -10.90 -6.83 -2.12
N ILE A 63 -12.14 -7.27 -1.88
CA ILE A 63 -12.57 -8.66 -2.11
C ILE A 63 -12.39 -9.09 -3.58
N ASN A 64 -12.46 -8.16 -4.52
CA ASN A 64 -12.32 -8.46 -5.94
C ASN A 64 -10.86 -8.73 -6.35
N MET A 65 -9.89 -8.35 -5.51
CA MET A 65 -8.47 -8.56 -5.80
C MET A 65 -8.10 -10.04 -5.89
N VAL A 66 -8.69 -10.87 -5.03
CA VAL A 66 -8.47 -12.33 -5.04
C VAL A 66 -8.99 -12.91 -6.34
N ASN A 67 -10.25 -12.62 -6.69
CA ASN A 67 -10.87 -13.11 -7.92
C ASN A 67 -10.09 -12.69 -9.18
N SER A 68 -9.66 -11.42 -9.27
CA SER A 68 -8.81 -10.96 -10.38
C SER A 68 -7.52 -11.76 -10.50
N THR A 69 -6.87 -12.01 -9.36
CA THR A 69 -5.58 -12.71 -9.29
C THR A 69 -5.72 -14.16 -9.72
N ASP A 70 -6.76 -14.85 -9.22
CA ASP A 70 -7.05 -16.25 -9.57
C ASP A 70 -7.42 -16.41 -11.05
N GLU A 71 -8.10 -15.42 -11.64
CA GLU A 71 -8.39 -15.39 -13.08
C GLU A 71 -7.18 -15.01 -13.96
N GLY A 72 -6.03 -14.66 -13.36
CA GLY A 72 -4.84 -14.20 -14.08
C GLY A 72 -5.02 -12.83 -14.75
N LYS A 73 -5.97 -12.02 -14.29
CA LYS A 73 -6.29 -10.71 -14.88
C LYS A 73 -5.80 -9.59 -13.96
N PRO A 74 -5.08 -8.57 -14.49
CA PRO A 74 -4.60 -7.48 -13.64
C PRO A 74 -5.75 -6.71 -12.97
N TYR A 75 -5.78 -6.73 -11.63
CA TYR A 75 -6.83 -6.08 -10.83
C TYR A 75 -7.02 -4.60 -11.22
N ILE A 76 -5.92 -3.86 -11.37
CA ILE A 76 -5.97 -2.44 -11.74
C ILE A 76 -6.61 -2.18 -13.12
N LEU A 77 -6.61 -3.15 -14.03
CA LEU A 77 -7.23 -3.01 -15.35
C LEU A 77 -8.71 -3.36 -15.32
N GLN A 78 -9.12 -4.29 -14.46
CA GLN A 78 -10.52 -4.66 -14.28
C GLN A 78 -11.30 -3.65 -13.43
N TYR A 79 -10.70 -3.21 -12.32
CA TYR A 79 -11.34 -2.39 -11.29
C TYR A 79 -10.75 -0.99 -11.23
N LYS A 80 -10.52 -0.36 -12.39
CA LYS A 80 -9.89 0.99 -12.53
C LYS A 80 -10.51 2.07 -11.63
N ASN A 81 -11.82 1.98 -11.40
CA ASN A 81 -12.58 2.97 -10.64
C ASN A 81 -12.71 2.63 -9.15
N SER A 82 -12.14 1.52 -8.68
CA SER A 82 -12.17 1.18 -7.26
C SER A 82 -11.29 2.13 -6.45
N GLU A 83 -11.63 2.28 -5.17
CA GLU A 83 -10.84 3.05 -4.21
C GLU A 83 -9.40 2.52 -4.12
N THR A 84 -9.24 1.20 -4.09
CA THR A 84 -7.94 0.52 -4.08
C THR A 84 -7.12 0.85 -5.33
N ALA A 85 -7.72 0.82 -6.52
CA ALA A 85 -7.03 1.13 -7.77
C ALA A 85 -6.58 2.59 -7.84
N GLN A 86 -7.40 3.52 -7.33
CA GLN A 86 -7.05 4.94 -7.24
C GLN A 86 -5.88 5.17 -6.28
N VAL A 87 -5.91 4.57 -5.09
CA VAL A 87 -4.80 4.69 -4.12
C VAL A 87 -3.52 4.05 -4.65
N PHE A 88 -3.62 2.89 -5.29
CA PHE A 88 -2.47 2.24 -5.93
C PHE A 88 -1.88 3.13 -7.04
N THR A 89 -2.71 3.69 -7.91
CA THR A 89 -2.27 4.60 -8.98
C THR A 89 -1.52 5.80 -8.42
N LYS A 90 -2.04 6.42 -7.37
CA LYS A 90 -1.37 7.52 -6.68
C LYS A 90 0.00 7.12 -6.10
N ALA A 91 0.10 5.93 -5.52
CA ALA A 91 1.38 5.41 -5.03
C ALA A 91 2.40 5.23 -6.17
N VAL A 92 1.95 4.73 -7.33
CA VAL A 92 2.77 4.58 -8.53
C VAL A 92 3.25 5.95 -9.05
N GLU A 93 2.39 6.96 -9.09
CA GLU A 93 2.77 8.32 -9.50
C GLU A 93 3.88 8.89 -8.60
N LEU A 94 3.77 8.72 -7.29
CA LEU A 94 4.79 9.14 -6.32
C LEU A 94 6.12 8.39 -6.50
N ILE A 95 6.06 7.10 -6.86
CA ILE A 95 7.25 6.31 -7.18
C ILE A 95 7.90 6.82 -8.47
N LEU A 96 7.12 7.03 -9.54
CA LEU A 96 7.62 7.50 -10.82
C LEU A 96 8.27 8.88 -10.72
N ALA A 97 7.75 9.77 -9.87
CA ALA A 97 8.34 11.08 -9.61
C ALA A 97 9.74 11.03 -8.95
N LYS A 98 10.16 9.86 -8.45
CA LYS A 98 11.48 9.64 -7.81
C LYS A 98 12.47 8.87 -8.66
N ILE A 99 11.99 8.19 -9.71
CA ILE A 99 12.82 7.37 -10.61
C ILE A 99 13.18 8.15 -11.89
N LYS A 100 12.39 9.17 -12.23
CA LYS A 100 12.74 10.16 -13.25
C LYS A 100 13.76 11.16 -12.72
#